data_AF-A0A554FTX3-F1
#
_entry.id   AF-A0A554FTX3-F1
#
_cell.length_a   1.000
_cell.length_b   1.000
_cell.length_c   1.000
_cell.angle_alpha   90.00
_cell.angle_beta   90.00
_cell.angle_gamma   90.00
#
_symmetry.space_group_name_H-M   'P 1'
#
loop_
_entity.id
_entity.type
_entity.pdbx_description
1 polymer ?
#
loop_
_entity_poly.entity_id
_entity_poly.type
_entity_poly.pdbx_seq_one_letter_code
_entity_poly.pdbx_strand_id
1 'polypeptide(L)'
;LNALSKWPDTPDCTAAVKALASRLADERGLRNALDPQGVANALNALSKWPDTPDCADAANALASRLADERGLRNALAPQGVANALNALSKWPDTPDCADAAKALASQLANNRELRNALTPQHMANTLNALSKWPDTPDCADAANALASRLIDAPRLCNALDPQGVA
;
A
#
# COMPACT_ATOMS: atom_id res chain seq x y z
N LEU A 1 -8.56 13.52 3.36
CA LEU A 1 -8.35 12.09 3.69
C LEU A 1 -7.33 11.89 4.81
N ASN A 2 -6.04 12.16 4.62
CA ASN A 2 -5.01 11.83 5.64
C ASN A 2 -5.15 12.56 7.00
N ALA A 3 -5.79 13.74 7.03
CA ALA A 3 -6.11 14.39 8.30
C ALA A 3 -7.27 13.69 9.03
N LEU A 4 -8.30 13.28 8.28
CA LEU A 4 -9.52 12.66 8.82
C LEU A 4 -9.25 11.24 9.34
N SER A 5 -8.28 10.54 8.76
CA SER A 5 -7.87 9.19 9.20
C SER A 5 -7.26 9.14 10.61
N LYS A 6 -7.01 10.29 11.24
CA LYS A 6 -6.62 10.38 12.64
C LYS A 6 -7.80 10.18 13.61
N TRP A 7 -9.03 10.26 13.12
CA TRP A 7 -10.26 10.12 13.90
C TRP A 7 -11.27 9.21 13.19
N PRO A 8 -10.93 7.92 12.95
CA PRO A 8 -11.77 7.01 12.17
C PRO A 8 -13.14 6.73 12.79
N ASP A 9 -13.26 6.89 14.11
CA ASP A 9 -14.49 6.63 14.86
C ASP A 9 -15.39 7.87 14.99
N THR A 10 -14.96 9.03 14.48
CA THR A 10 -15.78 10.26 14.52
C THR A 10 -16.78 10.24 13.36
N PRO A 11 -18.11 10.29 13.61
CA PRO A 11 -19.12 10.21 12.55
C PRO A 11 -18.93 11.23 11.43
N ASP A 12 -18.59 12.48 11.78
CA ASP A 12 -18.35 13.54 10.80
C ASP A 12 -17.11 13.29 9.94
N CYS A 13 -16.04 12.73 10.53
CA CYS A 13 -14.84 12.34 9.79
C CYS A 13 -15.15 11.19 8.83
N THR A 14 -15.92 10.21 9.27
CA THR A 14 -16.37 9.09 8.43
C THR A 14 -17.27 9.56 7.29
N ALA A 15 -18.21 10.47 7.54
CA ALA A 15 -19.07 11.04 6.51
C ALA A 15 -18.26 11.84 5.48
N ALA A 16 -17.32 12.67 5.93
CA ALA A 16 -16.43 13.42 5.04
C ALA A 16 -15.52 12.49 4.23
N VAL A 17 -15.02 11.40 4.82
CA VAL A 17 -14.23 10.39 4.10
C VAL A 17 -15.06 9.69 3.04
N LYS A 18 -16.30 9.26 3.35
CA LYS A 18 -17.21 8.66 2.37
C LYS A 18 -17.45 9.57 1.17
N ALA A 19 -17.75 10.84 1.41
CA ALA A 19 -17.96 11.82 0.34
C ALA A 19 -16.69 12.01 -0.52
N LEU A 20 -15.51 12.10 0.10
CA LEU A 20 -14.24 12.20 -0.63
C LEU A 20 -13.88 10.92 -1.39
N ALA A 21 -14.20 9.76 -0.83
CA ALA A 21 -13.94 8.45 -1.42
C ALA A 21 -14.85 8.22 -2.64
N SER A 22 -16.15 8.48 -2.53
CA SER A 22 -17.07 8.45 -3.68
C SER A 22 -16.59 9.36 -4.82
N ARG A 23 -16.20 10.61 -4.51
CA ARG A 23 -15.60 11.50 -5.52
C ARG A 23 -14.33 10.92 -6.14
N LEU A 24 -13.45 10.30 -5.35
CA LEU A 24 -12.28 9.62 -5.88
C LEU A 24 -12.63 8.39 -6.70
N ALA A 25 -13.71 7.66 -6.42
CA ALA A 25 -14.15 6.51 -7.22
C ALA A 25 -14.76 6.97 -8.57
N ASP A 26 -15.48 8.08 -8.59
CA ASP A 26 -16.24 8.52 -9.77
C ASP A 26 -15.45 9.51 -10.66
N GLU A 27 -14.70 10.44 -10.06
CA GLU A 27 -14.05 11.52 -10.79
C GLU A 27 -12.62 11.15 -11.24
N ARG A 28 -12.49 10.62 -12.47
CA ARG A 28 -11.17 10.29 -13.05
C ARG A 28 -10.19 11.45 -13.06
N GLY A 29 -10.67 12.68 -13.30
CA GLY A 29 -9.84 13.89 -13.25
C GLY A 29 -9.23 14.14 -11.87
N LEU A 30 -10.01 13.96 -10.81
CA LEU A 30 -9.55 14.08 -9.43
C LEU A 30 -8.52 13.00 -9.10
N ARG A 31 -8.77 11.75 -9.50
CA ARG A 31 -7.79 10.66 -9.35
C ARG A 31 -6.49 11.01 -10.04
N ASN A 32 -6.54 11.39 -11.31
CA ASN A 32 -5.36 11.65 -12.14
C ASN A 32 -4.56 12.88 -11.69
N ALA A 33 -5.19 13.82 -10.96
CA ALA A 33 -4.52 14.95 -10.35
C ALA A 33 -3.65 14.56 -9.13
N LEU A 34 -3.85 13.38 -8.55
CA LEU A 34 -2.99 12.87 -7.48
C LEU A 34 -1.62 12.50 -8.04
N ASP A 35 -0.59 13.08 -7.45
CA ASP A 35 0.80 12.68 -7.64
C ASP A 35 1.07 11.32 -6.94
N PRO A 36 2.25 10.70 -7.15
CA PRO A 36 2.55 9.39 -6.58
C PRO A 36 2.38 9.34 -5.05
N GLN A 37 2.86 10.36 -4.34
CA GLN A 37 2.73 10.42 -2.88
C GLN A 37 1.27 10.63 -2.44
N GLY A 38 0.50 11.42 -3.18
CA GLY A 38 -0.93 11.63 -2.99
C GLY A 38 -1.72 10.33 -3.16
N VAL A 39 -1.39 9.51 -4.14
CA VAL A 39 -1.99 8.17 -4.33
C VAL A 39 -1.69 7.27 -3.12
N ALA A 40 -0.42 7.17 -2.69
CA ALA A 40 -0.06 6.36 -1.53
C ALA A 40 -0.72 6.84 -0.24
N ASN A 41 -0.81 8.16 -0.04
CA ASN A 41 -1.47 8.76 1.12
C ASN A 41 -2.99 8.55 1.10
N ALA A 42 -3.62 8.63 -0.07
CA ALA A 42 -5.05 8.36 -0.23
C ALA A 42 -5.35 6.90 0.10
N LEU A 43 -4.63 5.95 -0.49
CA LEU A 43 -4.76 4.51 -0.18
C LEU A 43 -4.58 4.23 1.32
N ASN A 44 -3.51 4.77 1.93
CA ASN A 44 -3.26 4.57 3.35
C ASN A 44 -4.32 5.19 4.27
N ALA A 45 -4.99 6.26 3.83
CA ALA A 45 -6.11 6.83 4.57
C ALA A 45 -7.38 5.99 4.41
N LEU A 46 -7.72 5.59 3.18
CA LEU A 46 -8.89 4.77 2.87
C LEU A 46 -8.85 3.42 3.59
N SER A 47 -7.66 2.84 3.78
CA SER A 47 -7.45 1.56 4.48
C SER A 47 -7.84 1.57 5.96
N LYS A 48 -8.19 2.74 6.53
CA LYS A 48 -8.76 2.87 7.87
C LYS A 48 -10.26 2.57 7.92
N TRP A 49 -10.93 2.51 6.77
CA TRP A 49 -12.34 2.13 6.64
C TRP A 49 -12.52 1.04 5.58
N PRO A 50 -11.90 -0.15 5.76
CA PRO A 50 -11.93 -1.20 4.74
C PRO A 50 -13.33 -1.72 4.46
N ASP A 51 -14.22 -1.69 5.46
CA ASP A 51 -15.61 -2.15 5.35
C ASP A 51 -16.56 -1.08 4.79
N THR A 52 -16.05 0.09 4.42
CA THR A 52 -16.85 1.15 3.77
C THR A 52 -16.80 0.99 2.25
N PRO A 53 -17.94 0.74 1.56
CA PRO A 53 -17.96 0.53 0.12
C PRO A 53 -17.30 1.67 -0.68
N ASP A 54 -17.59 2.93 -0.34
CA ASP A 54 -16.97 4.08 -1.01
C ASP A 54 -15.44 4.06 -0.92
N CYS A 55 -14.89 3.58 0.21
CA CYS A 55 -13.45 3.48 0.41
C CYS A 55 -12.85 2.32 -0.38
N ALA A 56 -13.55 1.18 -0.45
CA ALA A 56 -13.15 0.05 -1.28
C ALA A 56 -13.17 0.42 -2.78
N ASP A 57 -14.20 1.11 -3.25
CA ASP A 57 -14.32 1.55 -4.64
C ASP A 57 -13.23 2.57 -5.02
N ALA A 58 -12.96 3.54 -4.13
CA ALA A 58 -11.88 4.49 -4.31
C ALA A 58 -10.50 3.80 -4.31
N ALA A 59 -10.30 2.84 -3.41
CA ALA A 59 -9.07 2.05 -3.37
C ALA A 59 -8.90 1.21 -4.63
N ASN A 60 -9.96 0.57 -5.13
CA ASN A 60 -9.96 -0.17 -6.38
C ASN A 60 -9.56 0.73 -7.56
N ALA A 61 -10.16 1.92 -7.66
CA ALA A 61 -9.85 2.86 -8.74
C ALA A 61 -8.40 3.38 -8.69
N LEU A 62 -7.84 3.57 -7.50
CA LEU A 62 -6.41 3.93 -7.33
C LEU A 62 -5.48 2.74 -7.57
N ALA A 63 -5.91 1.53 -7.21
CA ALA A 63 -5.17 0.29 -7.46
C ALA A 63 -5.09 0.00 -8.96
N SER A 64 -6.19 0.14 -9.70
CA SER A 64 -6.22 0.04 -11.17
C SER A 64 -5.22 0.99 -11.81
N ARG A 65 -5.20 2.26 -11.38
CA ARG A 65 -4.17 3.22 -11.82
C ARG A 65 -2.76 2.76 -11.48
N LEU A 66 -2.53 2.27 -10.26
CA LEU A 66 -1.23 1.72 -9.89
C LEU A 66 -0.86 0.50 -10.71
N ALA A 67 -1.77 -0.38 -11.10
CA ALA A 67 -1.48 -1.55 -11.93
C ALA A 67 -1.13 -1.14 -13.39
N ASP A 68 -1.83 -0.16 -13.94
CA ASP A 68 -1.68 0.27 -15.33
C ASP A 68 -0.51 1.24 -15.54
N GLU A 69 -0.32 2.20 -14.62
CA GLU A 69 0.61 3.31 -14.80
C GLU A 69 2.01 3.00 -14.24
N ARG A 70 2.87 2.37 -15.07
CA ARG A 70 4.25 2.06 -14.66
C ARG A 70 5.04 3.29 -14.19
N GLY A 71 4.83 4.44 -14.84
CA GLY A 71 5.47 5.70 -14.44
C GLY A 71 5.07 6.14 -13.03
N LEU A 72 3.80 5.99 -12.67
CA LEU A 72 3.29 6.28 -11.33
C LEU A 72 3.94 5.37 -10.28
N ARG A 73 3.99 4.05 -10.53
CA ARG A 73 4.64 3.08 -9.63
C ARG A 73 6.13 3.37 -9.42
N ASN A 74 6.85 3.64 -10.50
CA ASN A 74 8.29 3.91 -10.46
C ASN A 74 8.61 5.23 -9.72
N ALA A 75 7.67 6.17 -9.70
CA ALA A 75 7.82 7.46 -9.02
C ALA A 75 7.45 7.42 -7.53
N LEU A 76 6.94 6.29 -7.02
CA LEU A 76 6.70 6.12 -5.59
C LEU A 76 8.03 6.06 -4.83
N ALA A 77 8.13 6.89 -3.78
CA ALA A 77 9.18 6.73 -2.79
C ALA A 77 9.05 5.37 -2.07
N PRO A 78 10.12 4.85 -1.44
CA PRO A 78 10.09 3.58 -0.70
C PRO A 78 8.95 3.50 0.34
N GLN A 79 8.73 4.58 1.09
CA GLN A 79 7.59 4.68 2.02
C GLN A 79 6.24 4.61 1.29
N GLY A 80 6.12 5.24 0.13
CA GLY A 80 4.91 5.20 -0.70
C GLY A 80 4.58 3.78 -1.15
N VAL A 81 5.59 3.00 -1.55
CA VAL A 81 5.43 1.58 -1.91
C VAL A 81 4.93 0.76 -0.71
N ALA A 82 5.57 0.90 0.45
CA ALA A 82 5.17 0.17 1.65
C ALA A 82 3.75 0.54 2.12
N ASN A 83 3.40 1.83 2.09
CA ASN A 83 2.07 2.32 2.45
C ASN A 83 1.00 1.83 1.46
N ALA A 84 1.30 1.84 0.16
CA ALA A 84 0.38 1.33 -0.86
C ALA A 84 0.15 -0.17 -0.65
N LEU A 85 1.19 -0.99 -0.52
CA LEU A 85 1.05 -2.43 -0.27
C LEU A 85 0.23 -2.73 0.99
N ASN A 86 0.55 -2.07 2.11
CA ASN A 86 -0.17 -2.24 3.37
C ASN A 86 -1.64 -1.77 3.30
N ALA A 87 -1.96 -0.81 2.44
CA ALA A 87 -3.33 -0.38 2.19
C ALA A 87 -4.08 -1.40 1.31
N LEU A 88 -3.48 -1.80 0.19
CA LEU A 88 -4.06 -2.77 -0.75
C LEU A 88 -4.34 -4.12 -0.07
N SER A 89 -3.52 -4.50 0.91
CA SER A 89 -3.70 -5.73 1.68
C SER A 89 -4.96 -5.75 2.55
N LYS A 90 -5.73 -4.65 2.60
CA LYS A 90 -7.07 -4.62 3.21
C LYS A 90 -8.17 -5.14 2.29
N TRP A 91 -7.91 -5.21 0.98
CA TRP A 91 -8.83 -5.71 -0.03
C TRP A 91 -8.13 -6.77 -0.91
N PRO A 92 -7.63 -7.87 -0.33
CA PRO A 92 -6.82 -8.84 -1.06
C PRO A 92 -7.58 -9.57 -2.18
N ASP A 93 -8.90 -9.71 -2.02
CA ASP A 93 -9.79 -10.37 -2.98
C ASP A 93 -10.21 -9.45 -4.15
N THR A 94 -9.82 -8.17 -4.11
CA THR A 94 -10.10 -7.22 -5.18
C THR A 94 -9.04 -7.35 -6.28
N PRO A 95 -9.40 -7.71 -7.53
CA PRO A 95 -8.43 -7.99 -8.60
C PRO A 95 -7.44 -6.85 -8.85
N ASP A 96 -7.91 -5.61 -8.96
CA ASP A 96 -7.02 -4.46 -9.20
C ASP A 96 -6.06 -4.23 -8.02
N CYS A 97 -6.47 -4.56 -6.78
CA CYS A 97 -5.60 -4.49 -5.61
C CYS A 97 -4.51 -5.57 -5.65
N ALA A 98 -4.87 -6.79 -6.04
CA ALA A 98 -3.92 -7.87 -6.24
C ALA A 98 -2.93 -7.56 -7.37
N ASP A 99 -3.39 -7.02 -8.50
CA ASP A 99 -2.54 -6.66 -9.64
C ASP A 99 -1.58 -5.51 -9.31
N ALA A 100 -2.06 -4.48 -8.60
CA ALA A 100 -1.21 -3.41 -8.11
C ALA A 100 -0.17 -3.92 -7.10
N ALA A 101 -0.58 -4.80 -6.18
CA ALA A 101 0.32 -5.41 -5.21
C ALA A 101 1.39 -6.26 -5.89
N LYS A 102 1.01 -7.10 -6.85
CA LYS A 102 1.91 -7.89 -7.69
C LYS A 102 2.93 -7.01 -8.41
N ALA A 103 2.48 -5.91 -9.02
CA ALA A 103 3.37 -4.99 -9.73
C ALA A 103 4.37 -4.29 -8.80
N LEU A 104 3.93 -3.87 -7.61
CA LEU A 104 4.80 -3.28 -6.58
C LEU A 104 5.76 -4.31 -5.98
N ALA A 105 5.30 -5.55 -5.77
CA ALA A 105 6.12 -6.66 -5.30
C ALA A 105 7.22 -7.00 -6.33
N SER A 106 6.87 -7.08 -7.61
CA SER A 106 7.85 -7.28 -8.69
C SER A 106 8.92 -6.18 -8.70
N GLN A 107 8.52 -4.92 -8.49
CA GLN A 107 9.47 -3.80 -8.36
C GLN A 107 10.38 -3.99 -7.13
N LEU A 108 9.82 -4.39 -5.99
CA LEU A 108 10.59 -4.69 -4.78
C LEU A 108 11.55 -5.85 -4.98
N ALA A 109 11.16 -6.95 -5.64
CA ALA A 109 12.01 -8.11 -5.90
C ALA A 109 13.20 -7.75 -6.80
N ASN A 110 13.00 -6.86 -7.77
CA ASN A 110 14.01 -6.51 -8.77
C ASN A 110 14.84 -5.25 -8.45
N ASN A 111 14.45 -4.45 -7.44
CA ASN A 111 15.15 -3.21 -7.08
C ASN A 111 15.78 -3.26 -5.68
N ARG A 112 17.08 -3.53 -5.61
CA ARG A 112 17.85 -3.59 -4.35
C ARG A 112 17.90 -2.25 -3.62
N GLU A 113 18.03 -1.13 -4.34
CA GLU A 113 18.07 0.21 -3.72
C GLU A 113 16.75 0.57 -3.05
N LEU A 114 15.63 0.29 -3.74
CA LEU A 114 14.28 0.46 -3.19
C LEU A 114 14.11 -0.36 -1.91
N ARG A 115 14.50 -1.65 -1.93
CA ARG A 115 14.47 -2.50 -0.74
C ARG A 115 15.32 -1.91 0.38
N ASN A 116 16.55 -1.49 0.09
CA ASN A 116 17.49 -0.96 1.07
C ASN A 116 17.05 0.36 1.72
N ALA A 117 16.23 1.14 1.02
CA ALA A 117 15.71 2.40 1.52
C ALA A 117 14.46 2.23 2.42
N LEU A 118 13.90 1.02 2.54
CA LEU A 118 12.83 0.76 3.50
C LEU A 118 13.36 0.79 4.92
N THR A 119 12.64 1.50 5.79
CA THR A 119 12.84 1.45 7.25
C THR A 119 12.38 0.10 7.80
N PRO A 120 12.78 -0.29 9.04
CA PRO A 120 12.29 -1.51 9.68
C PRO A 120 10.76 -1.61 9.68
N GLN A 121 10.06 -0.55 10.07
CA GLN A 121 8.60 -0.51 10.08
C GLN A 121 8.00 -0.70 8.67
N HIS A 122 8.57 -0.03 7.65
CA HIS A 122 8.07 -0.17 6.29
C HIS A 122 8.30 -1.58 5.75
N MET A 123 9.39 -2.25 6.13
CA MET A 123 9.58 -3.65 5.76
C MET A 123 8.59 -4.57 6.44
N ALA A 124 8.35 -4.41 7.75
CA ALA A 124 7.36 -5.21 8.48
C ALA A 124 5.97 -5.10 7.84
N ASN A 125 5.51 -3.87 7.59
CA ASN A 125 4.25 -3.61 6.90
C ASN A 125 4.22 -4.24 5.51
N THR A 126 5.33 -4.18 4.78
CA THR A 126 5.45 -4.77 3.44
C THR A 126 5.35 -6.30 3.50
N LEU A 127 6.09 -6.96 4.39
CA LEU A 127 6.04 -8.41 4.57
C LEU A 127 4.63 -8.88 4.97
N ASN A 128 4.01 -8.19 5.92
CA ASN A 128 2.63 -8.48 6.32
C ASN A 128 1.64 -8.30 5.15
N ALA A 129 1.83 -7.25 4.33
CA ALA A 129 1.00 -7.04 3.15
C ALA A 129 1.16 -8.15 2.11
N LEU A 130 2.41 -8.52 1.79
CA LEU A 130 2.72 -9.58 0.83
C LEU A 130 2.15 -10.94 1.26
N SER A 131 2.02 -11.19 2.56
CA SER A 131 1.40 -12.42 3.09
C SER A 131 -0.07 -12.60 2.71
N LYS A 132 -0.75 -11.53 2.21
CA LYS A 132 -2.13 -11.62 1.73
C LYS A 132 -2.27 -12.22 0.34
N TRP A 133 -1.17 -12.37 -0.40
CA TRP A 133 -1.15 -13.00 -1.72
C TRP A 133 -0.06 -14.09 -1.79
N PRO A 134 -0.17 -15.16 -0.96
CA PRO A 134 0.87 -16.18 -0.82
C PRO A 134 1.11 -16.96 -2.12
N ASP A 135 0.08 -17.09 -2.97
CA ASP A 135 0.16 -17.81 -4.24
C ASP A 135 0.66 -16.93 -5.41
N THR A 136 1.03 -15.68 -5.15
CA THR A 136 1.58 -14.78 -6.17
C THR A 136 3.11 -14.86 -6.19
N PRO A 137 3.75 -15.35 -7.27
CA PRO A 137 5.21 -15.49 -7.32
C PRO A 137 5.96 -14.19 -7.05
N ASP A 138 5.52 -13.06 -7.61
CA ASP A 138 6.15 -11.76 -7.38
C ASP A 138 6.13 -11.36 -5.88
N CYS A 139 5.05 -11.73 -5.16
CA CYS A 139 4.94 -11.47 -3.72
C CYS A 139 5.89 -12.36 -2.92
N ALA A 140 6.00 -13.64 -3.29
CA ALA A 140 6.96 -14.57 -2.68
C ALA A 140 8.42 -14.13 -2.93
N ASP A 141 8.74 -13.72 -4.14
CA ASP A 141 10.08 -13.23 -4.52
C ASP A 141 10.45 -11.95 -3.76
N ALA A 142 9.51 -11.01 -3.64
CA ALA A 142 9.69 -9.80 -2.85
C ALA A 142 9.90 -10.11 -1.36
N ALA A 143 9.10 -11.02 -0.80
CA ALA A 143 9.22 -11.44 0.59
C ALA A 143 10.58 -12.12 0.85
N ASN A 144 11.01 -13.02 -0.04
CA ASN A 144 12.33 -13.66 0.03
C ASN A 144 13.46 -12.62 -0.04
N ALA A 145 13.38 -11.66 -0.96
CA ALA A 145 14.40 -10.62 -1.08
C ALA A 145 14.48 -9.70 0.15
N LEU A 146 13.35 -9.44 0.81
CA LEU A 146 13.31 -8.72 2.09
C LEU A 146 13.84 -9.56 3.25
N ALA A 147 13.52 -10.85 3.30
CA ALA A 147 14.06 -11.78 4.29
C ALA A 147 15.59 -11.92 4.18
N SER A 148 16.14 -12.00 2.96
CA SER A 148 17.59 -11.99 2.76
C SER A 148 18.23 -10.71 3.31
N ARG A 149 17.60 -9.55 3.12
CA ARG A 149 18.09 -8.28 3.69
C ARG A 149 18.11 -8.30 5.21
N LEU A 150 17.12 -8.92 5.86
CA LEU A 150 17.07 -9.05 7.32
C LEU A 150 18.22 -9.89 7.86
N ILE A 151 18.57 -10.97 7.15
CA ILE A 151 19.72 -11.83 7.48
C ILE A 151 21.03 -11.05 7.33
N ASP A 152 21.17 -10.30 6.23
CA ASP A 152 22.38 -9.52 5.92
C ASP A 152 22.55 -8.28 6.83
N ALA A 153 21.49 -7.86 7.54
CA ALA A 153 21.49 -6.69 8.41
C ALA A 153 20.90 -7.01 9.81
N PRO A 154 21.66 -7.65 10.72
CA PRO A 154 21.17 -8.08 12.04
C PRO A 154 20.60 -6.93 12.90
N ARG A 155 21.11 -5.71 12.75
CA ARG A 155 20.59 -4.52 13.43
C ARG A 155 19.17 -4.14 12.96
N LEU A 156 18.85 -4.43 11.70
CA LEU A 156 17.54 -4.21 11.11
C LEU A 156 16.52 -5.21 11.68
N CYS A 157 16.93 -6.48 11.84
CA CYS A 157 16.15 -7.52 12.50
C CYS A 157 15.79 -7.14 13.94
N ASN A 158 16.77 -6.65 14.71
CA ASN A 158 16.54 -6.21 16.09
C ASN A 158 15.69 -4.92 16.21
N ALA A 159 15.51 -4.19 15.10
CA ALA A 159 14.70 -2.98 15.04
C ALA A 159 13.26 -3.24 14.57
N LEU A 160 12.92 -4.49 14.22
CA LEU A 160 11.53 -4.90 14.06
C LEU A 160 10.91 -5.01 15.46
N ASP A 161 9.96 -4.12 15.78
CA ASP A 161 9.15 -4.21 16.99
C ASP A 161 8.37 -5.55 17.01
N PRO A 162 8.01 -6.15 18.15
CA PRO A 162 7.10 -7.31 18.25
C PRO A 162 5.87 -7.28 17.32
N GLN A 163 5.31 -6.10 16.99
CA GLN A 163 4.22 -5.99 16.00
C GLN A 163 4.64 -6.26 14.54
N GLY A 164 5.93 -6.22 14.24
CA GLY A 164 6.49 -6.53 12.92
C GLY A 164 6.93 -7.99 12.74
N VAL A 165 6.75 -8.82 13.76
CA VAL A 165 7.08 -10.26 13.76
C VAL A 165 5.82 -11.15 13.78
N ALA A 166 4.67 -10.60 14.15
CA ALA A 166 3.36 -11.28 14.23
C ALA A 166 2.49 -10.95 13.00
#